data_AF-A0A2N1MCW5-F1
#
_entry.id   AF-A0A2N1MCW5-F1
#
_cell.length_a   1.000
_cell.length_b   1.000
_cell.length_c   1.000
_cell.angle_alpha   90.00
_cell.angle_beta   90.00
_cell.angle_gamma   90.00
#
_symmetry.space_group_name_H-M   'P 1'
#
loop_
_entity.id
_entity.type
_entity.pdbx_description
1 polymer ?
#
loop_
_entity_poly.entity_id
_entity_poly.type
_entity_poly.pdbx_seq_one_letter_code
_entity_poly.pdbx_strand_id
1 'polypeptide(L)'
;MGSPESSKTIDRWIPDSNLKNQLTSVSSNLAHRHLLQFYTDGSLRVLTPPSHPGQAPNENFVDVSMGAAFIESHSNTQIGARIQNWPSSTCAELMGIFLALLISPPNSIVHIHMDSQSAIHSINNVLQHKNAQRCRWLNHNNNLLLFKIYLLITKKKITIFYA
;
A
#
# COMPACT_ATOMS: atom_id res chain seq x y z
N MET A 1 -19.42 15.19 -1.67
CA MET A 1 -18.95 14.83 -3.03
C MET A 1 -17.44 14.79 -2.99
N GLY A 2 -16.82 13.62 -3.26
CA GLY A 2 -15.36 13.50 -3.28
C GLY A 2 -14.74 14.35 -4.38
N SER A 3 -13.49 14.81 -4.17
CA SER A 3 -12.78 15.60 -5.18
C SER A 3 -12.59 14.78 -6.48
N PRO A 4 -12.88 15.34 -7.66
CA PRO A 4 -12.79 14.61 -8.93
C PRO A 4 -11.38 14.09 -9.27
N GLU A 5 -10.33 14.56 -8.60
CA GLU A 5 -8.95 14.07 -8.78
C GLU A 5 -8.65 12.76 -8.04
N SER A 6 -9.26 12.51 -6.87
CA SER A 6 -9.00 11.27 -6.13
C SER A 6 -9.61 10.06 -6.85
N SER A 7 -10.84 10.21 -7.36
CA SER A 7 -11.54 9.18 -8.15
C SER A 7 -10.72 8.74 -9.38
N LYS A 8 -10.18 9.71 -10.15
CA LYS A 8 -9.37 9.42 -11.35
C LYS A 8 -8.09 8.65 -11.04
N THR A 9 -7.50 8.86 -9.87
CA THR A 9 -6.24 8.19 -9.48
C THR A 9 -6.50 6.75 -9.03
N ILE A 10 -7.59 6.52 -8.28
CA ILE A 10 -8.04 5.18 -7.87
C ILE A 10 -8.33 4.33 -9.11
N ASP A 11 -9.11 4.89 -10.05
CA ASP A 11 -9.48 4.20 -11.29
C ASP A 11 -8.28 3.71 -12.11
N ARG A 12 -7.23 4.52 -12.13
CA ARG A 12 -6.01 4.25 -12.90
C ARG A 12 -5.19 3.11 -12.31
N TRP A 13 -5.20 2.92 -11.00
CA TRP A 13 -4.22 2.06 -10.32
C TRP A 13 -4.81 0.83 -9.66
N ILE A 14 -6.13 0.80 -9.47
CA ILE A 14 -6.85 -0.31 -8.86
C ILE A 14 -7.69 -1.00 -9.94
N PRO A 15 -7.28 -2.19 -10.43
CA PRO A 15 -8.02 -2.92 -11.44
C PRO A 15 -9.28 -3.60 -10.88
N ASP A 16 -9.25 -4.03 -9.62
CA ASP A 16 -10.38 -4.69 -8.97
C ASP A 16 -11.53 -3.71 -8.74
N SER A 17 -12.70 -4.02 -9.32
CA SER A 17 -13.84 -3.11 -9.32
C SER A 17 -14.49 -2.98 -7.94
N ASN A 18 -14.47 -4.04 -7.12
CA ASN A 18 -15.03 -4.00 -5.78
C ASN A 18 -14.18 -3.11 -4.87
N LEU A 19 -12.87 -3.37 -4.83
CA LEU A 19 -11.89 -2.58 -4.08
C LEU A 19 -11.91 -1.11 -4.51
N LYS A 20 -12.00 -0.85 -5.82
CA LYS A 20 -12.17 0.51 -6.36
C LYS A 20 -13.39 1.23 -5.79
N ASN A 21 -14.55 0.57 -5.77
CA ASN A 21 -15.78 1.16 -5.22
C ASN A 21 -15.65 1.44 -3.72
N GLN A 22 -15.06 0.51 -2.97
CA GLN A 22 -14.81 0.71 -1.55
C GLN A 22 -13.86 1.89 -1.32
N LEU A 23 -12.70 1.93 -1.98
CA LEU A 23 -11.72 3.01 -1.85
C LEU A 23 -12.32 4.38 -2.25
N THR A 24 -13.16 4.43 -3.27
CA THR A 24 -13.82 5.67 -3.72
C THR A 24 -14.82 6.17 -2.68
N SER A 25 -15.58 5.27 -2.06
CA SER A 25 -16.50 5.59 -0.96
C SER A 25 -15.73 6.16 0.24
N VAL A 26 -14.68 5.47 0.68
CA VAL A 26 -13.84 5.94 1.80
C VAL A 26 -13.18 7.27 1.49
N SER A 27 -12.58 7.42 0.31
CA SER A 27 -11.96 8.68 -0.11
C SER A 27 -12.95 9.84 -0.11
N SER A 28 -14.21 9.60 -0.50
CA SER A 28 -15.27 10.61 -0.46
C SER A 28 -15.62 11.02 0.96
N ASN A 29 -15.65 10.06 1.90
CA ASN A 29 -15.91 10.33 3.32
C ASN A 29 -14.77 11.11 3.99
N LEU A 30 -13.53 10.90 3.53
CA LEU A 30 -12.35 11.58 4.05
C LEU A 30 -12.02 12.90 3.34
N ALA A 31 -12.79 13.29 2.30
CA ALA A 31 -12.42 14.39 1.40
C ALA A 31 -12.16 15.74 2.08
N HIS A 32 -12.78 15.99 3.24
CA HIS A 32 -12.64 17.24 4.00
C HIS A 32 -11.71 17.12 5.22
N ARG A 33 -11.07 15.95 5.42
CA ARG A 33 -10.15 15.73 6.53
C ARG A 33 -8.78 16.25 6.17
N HIS A 34 -8.21 17.10 7.02
CA HIS A 34 -6.84 17.58 6.85
C HIS A 34 -5.83 16.74 7.62
N LEU A 35 -6.24 16.13 8.73
CA LEU A 35 -5.43 15.23 9.53
C LEU A 35 -6.02 13.82 9.47
N LEU A 36 -5.20 12.85 9.12
CA LEU A 36 -5.56 11.44 9.03
C LEU A 36 -4.55 10.61 9.81
N GLN A 37 -5.04 9.56 10.45
CA GLN A 37 -4.21 8.61 11.17
C GLN A 37 -4.58 7.20 10.71
N PHE A 38 -3.62 6.53 10.09
CA PHE A 38 -3.79 5.18 9.58
C PHE A 38 -2.92 4.20 10.36
N TYR A 39 -3.50 3.03 10.61
CA TYR A 39 -2.77 1.82 10.97
C TYR A 39 -2.73 0.94 9.73
N THR A 40 -1.54 0.59 9.27
CA THR A 40 -1.36 -0.24 8.07
C THR A 40 -0.70 -1.55 8.45
N ASP A 41 -1.07 -2.62 7.74
CA ASP A 41 -0.49 -3.94 7.94
C ASP A 41 -0.43 -4.69 6.60
N GLY A 42 0.60 -5.52 6.44
CA GLY A 42 0.84 -6.35 5.28
C GLY A 42 1.24 -7.77 5.66
N SER A 43 0.48 -8.76 5.21
CA SER A 43 0.80 -10.17 5.47
C SER A 43 1.22 -10.92 4.22
N LEU A 44 2.18 -11.83 4.39
CA LEU A 44 2.59 -12.81 3.40
C LEU A 44 2.37 -14.21 3.98
N ARG A 45 1.64 -15.05 3.27
CA ARG A 45 1.41 -16.45 3.62
C ARG A 45 1.99 -17.33 2.54
N VAL A 46 2.88 -18.23 2.95
CA VAL A 46 3.42 -19.30 2.12
C VAL A 46 2.80 -20.60 2.62
N LEU A 47 2.00 -21.24 1.79
CA LEU A 47 1.40 -22.54 2.05
C LEU A 47 2.21 -23.60 1.29
N THR A 48 2.91 -24.44 2.04
CA THR A 48 3.45 -25.69 1.53
C THR A 48 2.41 -26.80 1.76
N PRO A 49 2.21 -27.73 0.81
CA PRO A 49 1.33 -28.87 0.99
C PRO A 49 1.73 -29.65 2.25
N PRO A 50 0.76 -30.22 2.98
CA PRO A 50 1.08 -31.09 4.09
C PRO A 50 1.92 -32.26 3.57
N SER A 51 3.09 -32.47 4.18
CA SER A 51 3.88 -33.68 3.98
C SER A 51 3.06 -34.86 4.48
N HIS A 52 2.50 -35.69 3.59
CA HIS A 52 1.96 -36.98 4.01
C HIS A 52 3.12 -37.81 4.62
N PRO A 53 2.92 -38.53 5.74
CA PRO A 53 3.96 -39.38 6.29
C PRO A 53 4.36 -40.43 5.24
N GLY A 54 5.61 -40.36 4.76
CA GLY A 54 6.14 -41.22 3.70
C GLY A 54 6.16 -40.62 2.28
N GLN A 55 5.72 -39.37 2.10
CA GLN A 55 5.80 -38.67 0.81
C GLN A 55 6.71 -37.44 0.94
N ALA A 56 7.74 -37.35 0.09
CA ALA A 56 8.58 -36.17 0.02
C ALA A 56 7.70 -34.94 -0.31
N PRO A 57 7.97 -33.76 0.26
CA PRO A 57 7.25 -32.54 -0.09
C PRO A 57 7.24 -32.40 -1.61
N ASN A 58 6.06 -32.23 -2.22
CA ASN A 58 6.02 -31.89 -3.64
C ASN A 58 6.51 -30.45 -3.80
N GLU A 59 7.82 -30.29 -4.03
CA GLU A 59 8.52 -29.01 -4.16
C GLU A 59 7.93 -28.12 -5.27
N ASN A 60 7.14 -28.70 -6.17
CA ASN A 60 6.50 -28.01 -7.29
C ASN A 60 5.17 -27.32 -6.96
N PHE A 61 4.66 -27.43 -5.73
CA PHE A 61 3.43 -26.74 -5.33
C PHE A 61 3.70 -25.87 -4.11
N VAL A 62 3.97 -24.58 -4.33
CA VAL A 62 4.04 -23.56 -3.28
C VAL A 62 2.94 -22.54 -3.60
N ASP A 63 1.91 -22.46 -2.74
CA ASP A 63 0.89 -21.40 -2.87
C ASP A 63 1.32 -20.21 -2.02
N VAL A 64 1.52 -19.07 -2.67
CA VAL A 64 1.95 -17.84 -2.01
C VAL A 64 0.84 -16.79 -2.15
N SER A 65 0.31 -16.34 -1.02
CA SER A 65 -0.70 -15.30 -0.96
C SER A 65 -0.23 -14.12 -0.13
N MET A 66 -0.60 -12.92 -0.55
CA MET A 66 -0.22 -11.68 0.13
C MET A 66 -1.45 -10.80 0.27
N GLY A 67 -1.57 -10.13 1.40
CA GLY A 67 -2.66 -9.21 1.71
C GLY A 67 -2.12 -7.92 2.31
N ALA A 68 -2.84 -6.82 2.08
CA ALA A 68 -2.60 -5.56 2.75
C ALA A 68 -3.89 -4.99 3.28
N ALA A 69 -3.79 -4.23 4.36
CA ALA A 69 -4.92 -3.52 4.92
C ALA A 69 -4.50 -2.17 5.48
N PHE A 70 -5.48 -1.29 5.65
CA PHE A 70 -5.37 -0.13 6.52
C PHE A 70 -6.65 0.04 7.33
N ILE A 71 -6.52 0.69 8.48
CA ILE A 71 -7.62 1.22 9.29
C ILE A 71 -7.36 2.72 9.48
N GLU A 72 -8.35 3.55 9.19
CA GLU A 72 -8.32 4.98 9.55
C GLU A 72 -8.99 5.16 10.92
N SER A 73 -8.27 5.72 11.88
CA SER A 73 -8.65 5.69 13.30
C SER A 73 -9.90 6.54 13.61
N HIS A 74 -10.07 7.68 12.94
CA HIS A 74 -11.14 8.64 13.29
C HIS A 74 -12.50 8.26 12.71
N SER A 75 -12.51 7.60 11.56
CA SER A 75 -13.72 7.11 10.88
C SER A 75 -13.97 5.63 11.16
N ASN A 76 -13.03 4.94 11.81
CA ASN A 76 -13.02 3.48 12.00
C ASN A 76 -13.25 2.72 10.68
N THR A 77 -12.73 3.28 9.58
CA THR A 77 -12.91 2.70 8.25
C THR A 77 -11.75 1.76 7.96
N GLN A 78 -12.06 0.54 7.56
CA GLN A 78 -11.07 -0.48 7.22
C GLN A 78 -11.21 -0.91 5.77
N ILE A 79 -10.09 -1.06 5.08
CA ILE A 79 -10.03 -1.68 3.76
C ILE A 79 -8.93 -2.73 3.76
N GLY A 80 -9.23 -3.89 3.17
CA GLY A 80 -8.27 -4.95 2.90
C GLY A 80 -8.24 -5.28 1.42
N ALA A 81 -7.07 -5.66 0.91
CA ALA A 81 -6.86 -6.05 -0.47
C ALA A 81 -5.96 -7.29 -0.54
N ARG A 82 -6.32 -8.23 -1.41
CA ARG A 82 -5.42 -9.31 -1.81
C ARG A 82 -4.48 -8.77 -2.89
N ILE A 83 -3.19 -9.04 -2.73
CA ILE A 83 -2.16 -8.59 -3.67
C ILE A 83 -1.74 -9.76 -4.53
N GLN A 84 -1.63 -9.50 -5.82
CA GLN A 84 -1.14 -10.45 -6.80
C GLN A 84 0.24 -10.02 -7.29
N ASN A 85 1.08 -11.01 -7.59
CA ASN A 85 2.45 -10.86 -8.12
C ASN A 85 3.48 -10.35 -7.08
N TRP A 86 4.73 -10.80 -7.25
CA TRP A 86 5.90 -10.39 -6.44
C TRP A 86 5.68 -10.45 -4.92
N PRO A 87 5.27 -11.62 -4.38
CA PRO A 87 4.96 -11.75 -2.97
C PRO A 87 6.21 -11.52 -2.10
N SER A 88 6.15 -10.52 -1.22
CA SER A 88 7.14 -10.25 -0.18
C SER A 88 6.48 -9.47 0.95
N SER A 89 6.84 -9.74 2.21
CA SER A 89 6.23 -9.02 3.34
C SER A 89 6.38 -7.50 3.20
N THR A 90 7.55 -7.02 2.73
CA THR A 90 7.75 -5.59 2.46
C THR A 90 6.80 -5.05 1.38
N CYS A 91 6.47 -5.82 0.34
CA CYS A 91 5.50 -5.39 -0.67
C CYS A 91 4.08 -5.31 -0.10
N ALA A 92 3.71 -6.24 0.79
CA ALA A 92 2.45 -6.21 1.51
C ALA A 92 2.31 -4.92 2.34
N GLU A 93 3.32 -4.60 3.13
CA GLU A 93 3.39 -3.39 3.96
C GLU A 93 3.29 -2.11 3.13
N LEU A 94 4.12 -2.02 2.08
CA LEU A 94 4.11 -0.88 1.17
C LEU A 94 2.75 -0.73 0.46
N MET A 95 2.03 -1.82 0.19
CA MET A 95 0.71 -1.74 -0.39
C MET A 95 -0.32 -1.19 0.60
N GLY A 96 -0.26 -1.56 1.88
CA GLY A 96 -1.12 -0.98 2.91
C GLY A 96 -0.99 0.55 2.96
N ILE A 97 0.26 1.02 2.94
CA ILE A 97 0.61 2.44 2.88
C ILE A 97 0.11 3.09 1.59
N PHE A 98 0.34 2.44 0.45
CA PHE A 98 -0.13 2.92 -0.84
C PHE A 98 -1.64 3.11 -0.86
N LEU A 99 -2.41 2.15 -0.34
CA LEU A 99 -3.87 2.23 -0.28
C LEU A 99 -4.34 3.38 0.62
N ALA A 100 -3.72 3.56 1.80
CA ALA A 100 -4.01 4.67 2.70
C ALA A 100 -3.76 6.04 2.01
N LEU A 101 -2.59 6.21 1.39
CA LEU A 101 -2.25 7.46 0.67
C LEU A 101 -3.11 7.69 -0.57
N LEU A 102 -3.58 6.61 -1.20
CA LEU A 102 -4.44 6.68 -2.38
C LEU A 102 -5.80 7.31 -2.05
N ILE A 103 -6.34 7.07 -0.85
CA ILE A 103 -7.61 7.65 -0.40
C ILE A 103 -7.44 9.00 0.31
N SER A 104 -6.26 9.32 0.83
CA SER A 104 -5.99 10.62 1.49
C SER A 104 -6.23 11.81 0.54
N PRO A 105 -6.87 12.89 1.01
CA PRO A 105 -7.11 14.08 0.21
C PRO A 105 -5.82 14.87 -0.01
N PRO A 106 -5.79 15.76 -1.02
CA PRO A 106 -4.66 16.66 -1.23
C PRO A 106 -4.41 17.60 -0.04
N ASN A 107 -3.14 17.93 0.19
CA ASN A 107 -2.62 18.78 1.25
C ASN A 107 -2.89 18.26 2.67
N SER A 108 -3.21 16.98 2.84
CA SER A 108 -3.41 16.39 4.16
C SER A 108 -2.10 16.08 4.88
N ILE A 109 -2.16 16.10 6.21
CA ILE A 109 -1.18 15.51 7.11
C ILE A 109 -1.63 14.09 7.42
N VAL A 110 -0.74 13.12 7.20
CA VAL A 110 -1.03 11.69 7.37
C VAL A 110 -0.03 11.09 8.35
N HIS A 111 -0.55 10.57 9.47
CA HIS A 111 0.21 9.75 10.41
C HIS A 111 0.01 8.29 10.06
N ILE A 112 1.11 7.56 9.88
CA ILE A 112 1.10 6.14 9.54
C ILE A 112 1.75 5.35 10.67
N HIS A 113 0.97 4.48 11.29
CA HIS A 113 1.41 3.49 12.24
C HIS A 113 1.65 2.17 11.52
N MET A 114 2.86 1.66 11.65
CA MET A 114 3.30 0.43 11.02
C MET A 114 4.48 -0.16 11.80
N ASP A 115 4.60 -1.48 11.86
CA ASP A 115 5.67 -2.17 12.57
C ASP A 115 6.86 -2.55 11.65
N SER A 116 6.76 -2.28 10.35
CA SER A 116 7.77 -2.64 9.37
C SER A 116 8.84 -1.58 9.12
N GLN A 117 9.96 -1.68 9.84
CA GLN A 117 11.15 -0.81 9.64
C GLN A 117 11.67 -0.84 8.19
N SER A 118 11.55 -1.98 7.49
CA SER A 118 12.01 -2.11 6.10
C SER A 118 11.17 -1.27 5.13
N ALA A 119 9.86 -1.18 5.36
CA ALA A 119 8.98 -0.32 4.56
C ALA A 119 9.18 1.17 4.90
N ILE A 120 9.38 1.54 6.17
CA ILE A 120 9.77 2.92 6.56
C ILE A 120 11.07 3.33 5.85
N HIS A 121 12.10 2.49 5.91
CA HIS A 121 13.37 2.75 5.25
C HIS A 121 13.19 2.91 3.73
N SER A 122 12.38 2.05 3.10
CA SER A 122 12.13 2.09 1.66
C SER A 122 11.47 3.40 1.22
N ILE A 123 10.48 3.90 1.97
CA ILE A 123 9.80 5.17 1.66
C ILE A 123 10.76 6.34 1.88
N ASN A 124 11.46 6.38 3.01
CA ASN A 124 12.42 7.45 3.30
C ASN A 124 13.52 7.54 2.24
N ASN A 125 14.04 6.40 1.81
CA ASN A 125 15.03 6.34 0.74
C ASN A 125 14.52 7.01 -0.55
N VAL A 126 13.28 6.72 -0.95
CA VAL A 126 12.68 7.29 -2.17
C VAL A 126 12.37 8.78 -2.02
N LEU A 127 11.94 9.24 -0.84
CA LEU A 127 11.67 10.66 -0.59
C LEU A 127 12.94 11.51 -0.52
N GLN A 128 14.05 10.96 -0.03
CA GLN A 128 15.34 11.66 0.05
C GLN A 128 15.99 11.83 -1.32
N HIS A 129 15.81 10.87 -2.23
CA HIS A 129 16.43 10.91 -3.54
C HIS A 129 15.52 11.61 -4.58
N LYS A 130 15.54 12.95 -4.56
CA LYS A 130 14.70 13.82 -5.40
C LYS A 130 14.91 13.70 -6.92
N ASN A 131 16.03 13.13 -7.37
CA ASN A 131 16.37 13.02 -8.79
C ASN A 131 15.97 11.65 -9.36
N ALA A 132 14.75 11.59 -9.92
CA ALA A 132 14.19 10.44 -10.64
C ALA A 132 15.10 9.90 -11.78
N GLN A 133 16.09 10.67 -12.24
CA GLN A 133 17.03 10.30 -13.30
C GLN A 133 18.29 9.56 -12.84
N ARG A 134 18.63 9.55 -11.53
CA ARG A 134 19.82 8.87 -10.98
C ARG A 134 19.51 7.57 -10.21
N CYS A 135 18.29 7.08 -10.37
CA CYS A 135 17.69 6.06 -9.52
C CYS A 135 18.19 4.66 -9.85
N ARG A 136 19.30 4.25 -9.24
CA ARG A 136 19.66 2.82 -9.17
C ARG A 136 18.55 1.97 -8.52
N TRP A 137 17.65 2.59 -7.76
CA TRP A 137 16.47 1.93 -7.20
C TRP A 137 15.39 1.62 -8.23
N LEU A 138 15.45 2.03 -9.50
CA LEU A 138 14.52 1.54 -10.53
C LEU A 138 14.86 0.11 -11.00
N ASN A 139 15.90 -0.52 -10.43
CA ASN A 139 16.33 -1.89 -10.74
C ASN A 139 15.98 -2.96 -9.68
N HIS A 140 15.26 -2.64 -8.59
CA HIS A 140 14.82 -3.63 -7.59
C HIS A 140 13.40 -4.19 -7.84
N ASN A 141 13.03 -5.33 -7.26
CA ASN A 141 11.62 -5.73 -7.24
C ASN A 141 10.87 -4.82 -6.25
N ASN A 142 9.73 -4.24 -6.64
CA ASN A 142 8.87 -3.24 -5.92
C ASN A 142 9.01 -1.75 -6.33
N ASN A 143 9.86 -1.38 -7.28
CA ASN A 143 10.10 0.05 -7.60
C ASN A 143 8.86 0.77 -8.12
N LEU A 144 7.99 0.06 -8.83
CA LEU A 144 6.78 0.67 -9.37
C LEU A 144 5.83 1.08 -8.23
N LEU A 145 5.71 0.27 -7.18
CA LEU A 145 4.87 0.59 -6.02
C LEU A 145 5.44 1.78 -5.26
N LEU A 146 6.74 1.77 -4.99
CA LEU A 146 7.45 2.90 -4.37
C LEU A 146 7.35 4.18 -5.21
N PHE A 147 7.46 4.08 -6.53
CA PHE A 147 7.27 5.21 -7.44
C PHE A 147 5.84 5.74 -7.40
N LYS A 148 4.83 4.88 -7.33
CA LYS A 148 3.43 5.27 -7.15
C LYS A 148 3.21 6.00 -5.82
N ILE A 149 3.78 5.49 -4.72
CA ILE A 149 3.75 6.14 -3.40
C ILE A 149 4.37 7.54 -3.48
N TYR A 150 5.58 7.63 -4.03
CA TYR A 150 6.25 8.93 -4.26
C TYR A 150 5.39 9.89 -5.07
N LEU A 151 4.77 9.41 -6.15
CA LEU A 151 3.91 10.23 -7.00
C LEU A 151 2.67 10.73 -6.24
N LEU A 152 2.06 9.92 -5.38
CA LEU A 152 0.95 10.35 -4.54
C LEU A 152 1.37 11.46 -3.60
N ILE A 153 2.46 11.24 -2.86
CA ILE A 153 2.97 12.18 -1.86
C ILE A 153 3.25 13.54 -2.52
N THR A 154 3.95 13.52 -3.65
CA THR A 154 4.35 14.74 -4.36
C THR A 154 3.16 15.44 -5.03
N LYS A 155 2.31 14.71 -5.77
CA LYS A 155 1.17 15.32 -6.48
C LYS A 155 0.10 15.83 -5.53
N LYS A 156 -0.21 15.06 -4.48
CA LYS A 156 -1.20 15.45 -3.48
C LYS A 156 -0.62 16.36 -2.42
N LYS A 157 0.69 16.64 -2.40
CA LYS A 157 1.35 17.45 -1.36
C LYS A 157 1.03 16.93 0.05
N ILE A 158 1.09 15.62 0.23
CA ILE A 158 0.82 14.98 1.53
C ILE A 158 2.08 15.09 2.39
N THR A 159 1.89 15.50 3.64
CA THR A 159 2.94 15.45 4.66
C THR A 159 2.78 14.16 5.46
N ILE A 160 3.80 13.31 5.50
CA ILE A 160 3.77 12.02 6.20
C ILE A 160 4.58 12.08 7.48
N PHE A 161 4.04 11.50 8.55
CA PHE A 161 4.75 11.17 9.79
C PHE A 161 4.59 9.68 10.08
N TYR A 162 5.66 9.06 10.57
CA TYR A 162 5.64 7.66 11.03
C TYR A 162 5.57 7.65 12.56
N ALA A 163 4.85 6.68 13.12
CA ALA A 163 4.68 6.51 14.55
C ALA A 163 4.79 5.04 14.97
#